data_AF-A0A1C4ZEF5-F1
#
_entry.id   AF-A0A1C4ZEF5-F1
#
_cell.length_a   1.000
_cell.length_b   1.000
_cell.length_c   1.000
_cell.angle_alpha   90.00
_cell.angle_beta   90.00
_cell.angle_gamma   90.00
#
_symmetry.space_group_name_H-M   'P 1'
#
loop_
_entity.id
_entity.type
_entity.pdbx_description
1 polymer ?
#
loop_
_entity_poly.entity_id
_entity_poly.type
_entity_poly.pdbx_seq_one_letter_code
_entity_poly.pdbx_strand_id
1 'polypeptide(L)'
;MAVHLYAVSLDADDPRRLARFWSGVLSREVIDDPHEGVALGGDVHSDFRIRFLPSDAPKTVQNRIHFDLTSASPQAQRDTVSRALALGGRHIDIGQGPDDDQVVLADPEGNEFCVIEAGNKFLAGCGPVGAVNCDGTRAAGCFWSEALGWPLVWDQGEETAIQSPRGGAKVT
;
A
#
# COMPACT_ATOMS: atom_id res chain seq x y z
N MET A 1 18.29 19.73 -0.36
CA MET A 1 18.20 18.80 0.78
C MET A 1 17.06 17.86 0.44
N ALA A 2 17.33 16.59 0.13
CA ALA A 2 16.26 15.66 -0.24
C ALA A 2 15.57 15.20 1.06
N VAL A 3 14.24 15.27 1.11
CA VAL A 3 13.49 14.64 2.19
C VAL A 3 13.47 13.12 1.98
N HIS A 4 13.33 12.37 3.05
CA HIS A 4 13.28 10.91 3.00
C HIS A 4 11.88 10.44 3.42
N LEU A 5 11.27 9.56 2.63
CA LEU A 5 10.02 8.92 3.00
C LEU A 5 10.26 7.96 4.17
N TYR A 6 9.90 8.39 5.38
CA TYR A 6 10.10 7.60 6.59
C TYR A 6 9.05 6.49 6.76
N ALA A 7 7.77 6.83 6.54
CA ALA A 7 6.66 5.92 6.75
C ALA A 7 5.39 6.35 6.00
N VAL A 8 4.55 5.35 5.71
CA VAL A 8 3.12 5.54 5.40
C VAL A 8 2.35 5.20 6.67
N SER A 9 1.43 6.08 7.08
CA SER A 9 0.68 5.92 8.32
C SER A 9 -0.79 5.68 8.02
N LEU A 10 -1.38 4.70 8.70
CA LEU A 10 -2.79 4.37 8.66
C LEU A 10 -3.37 4.60 10.06
N ASP A 11 -4.52 5.26 10.11
CA ASP A 11 -5.29 5.38 11.35
C ASP A 11 -5.92 4.02 11.69
N ALA A 12 -5.95 3.69 12.98
CA ALA A 12 -6.41 2.41 13.47
C ALA A 12 -7.14 2.53 14.82
N ASP A 13 -8.25 1.81 14.95
CA ASP A 13 -8.97 1.61 16.21
C ASP A 13 -8.19 0.63 17.12
N ASP A 14 -7.66 -0.46 16.55
CA ASP A 14 -6.74 -1.37 17.23
C ASP A 14 -5.42 -1.50 16.43
N PRO A 15 -4.43 -0.61 16.67
CA PRO A 15 -3.15 -0.63 15.97
C PRO A 15 -2.42 -1.98 16.03
N ARG A 16 -2.57 -2.75 17.12
CA ARG A 16 -1.89 -4.05 17.26
C ARG A 16 -2.56 -5.13 16.42
N ARG A 17 -3.89 -5.15 16.36
CA ARG A 17 -4.64 -6.05 15.49
C ARG A 17 -4.36 -5.75 14.03
N LEU A 18 -4.36 -4.47 13.65
CA LEU A 18 -4.07 -4.05 12.28
C LEU A 18 -2.62 -4.37 11.87
N ALA A 19 -1.65 -4.14 12.77
CA ALA A 19 -0.26 -4.52 12.54
C ALA A 19 -0.09 -6.03 12.33
N ARG A 20 -0.76 -6.88 13.11
CA ARG A 20 -0.70 -8.34 12.94
C ARG A 20 -1.28 -8.78 11.59
N PHE A 21 -2.38 -8.18 11.16
CA PHE A 21 -2.96 -8.45 9.85
C PHE A 21 -1.95 -8.13 8.73
N TRP A 22 -1.44 -6.91 8.69
CA TRP A 22 -0.53 -6.48 7.65
C TRP A 22 0.83 -7.19 7.70
N SER A 23 1.33 -7.50 8.90
CA SER A 23 2.51 -8.36 9.08
C SER A 23 2.31 -9.74 8.47
N GLY A 24 1.15 -10.37 8.70
CA GLY A 24 0.84 -11.69 8.11
C GLY A 24 0.61 -11.64 6.60
N VAL A 25 0.05 -10.55 6.07
CA VAL A 25 -0.16 -10.38 4.62
C VAL A 25 1.16 -10.16 3.89
N LEU A 26 2.01 -9.28 4.41
CA LEU A 26 3.25 -8.80 3.77
C LEU A 26 4.51 -9.55 4.21
N SER A 27 4.42 -10.43 5.21
CA SER A 27 5.56 -11.09 5.85
C SER A 27 6.62 -10.10 6.38
N ARG A 28 6.18 -8.96 6.91
CA ARG A 28 7.04 -7.94 7.51
C ARG A 28 7.04 -8.02 9.04
N GLU A 29 8.18 -7.73 9.65
CA GLU A 29 8.32 -7.74 11.10
C GLU A 29 7.56 -6.57 11.74
N VAL A 30 6.82 -6.87 12.81
CA VAL A 30 6.20 -5.87 13.69
C VAL A 30 7.29 -5.30 14.61
N ILE A 31 7.45 -3.98 14.57
CA ILE A 31 8.41 -3.24 15.40
C ILE A 31 7.66 -2.23 16.28
N ASP A 32 8.29 -1.87 17.39
CA ASP A 32 7.80 -0.76 18.21
C ASP A 32 8.00 0.58 17.49
N ASP A 33 7.00 1.45 17.62
CA ASP A 33 7.02 2.78 17.04
C ASP A 33 7.52 3.81 18.07
N PRO A 34 8.58 4.57 17.78
CA PRO A 34 9.10 5.57 18.71
C PRO A 34 8.17 6.77 18.97
N HIS A 35 7.10 6.97 18.18
CA HIS A 35 6.21 8.12 18.27
C HIS A 35 4.73 7.74 18.51
N GLU A 36 4.51 6.72 19.34
CA GLU A 36 3.21 6.09 19.63
C GLU A 36 2.63 5.27 18.46
N GLY A 37 2.07 4.09 18.77
CA GLY A 37 1.53 3.15 17.79
C GLY A 37 2.36 1.88 17.63
N VAL A 38 2.13 1.18 16.52
CA VAL A 38 2.88 -0.03 16.13
C VAL A 38 3.21 0.10 14.65
N ALA A 39 4.38 -0.39 14.23
CA ALA A 39 4.79 -0.31 12.84
C ALA A 39 5.24 -1.65 12.28
N LEU A 40 5.23 -1.76 10.96
CA LEU A 40 6.01 -2.75 10.23
C LEU A 40 7.31 -2.10 9.78
N GLY A 41 8.42 -2.82 9.97
CA GLY A 41 9.70 -2.43 9.40
C GLY A 41 9.65 -2.34 7.87
N GLY A 42 10.61 -1.62 7.30
CA GLY A 42 10.90 -1.75 5.88
C GLY A 42 11.40 -3.16 5.54
N ASP A 43 11.42 -3.49 4.26
CA ASP A 43 12.00 -4.72 3.73
C ASP A 43 13.07 -4.42 2.66
N VAL A 44 13.62 -5.47 2.06
CA VAL A 44 14.61 -5.37 0.96
C VAL A 44 14.07 -4.61 -0.25
N HIS A 45 12.75 -4.56 -0.44
CA HIS A 45 12.11 -3.90 -1.56
C HIS A 45 11.64 -2.48 -1.23
N SER A 46 11.30 -2.15 0.01
CA SER A 46 10.83 -0.82 0.40
C SER A 46 11.26 -0.48 1.81
N ASP A 47 12.00 0.61 1.97
CA ASP A 47 12.61 1.00 3.24
C ASP A 47 11.69 1.82 4.15
N PHE A 48 10.56 2.30 3.64
CA PHE A 48 9.56 2.99 4.45
C PHE A 48 8.82 2.00 5.38
N ARG A 49 8.45 2.51 6.55
CA ARG A 49 7.62 1.77 7.52
C ARG A 49 6.14 1.90 7.20
N ILE A 50 5.35 0.91 7.59
CA ILE A 50 3.89 1.04 7.64
C ILE A 50 3.51 1.23 9.11
N ARG A 51 3.01 2.40 9.48
CA ARG A 51 2.65 2.76 10.85
C ARG A 51 1.15 2.66 11.04
N PHE A 52 0.74 2.16 12.20
CA PHE A 52 -0.65 2.12 12.64
C PHE A 52 -0.79 3.02 13.85
N LEU A 53 -1.54 4.11 13.68
CA LEU A 53 -1.69 5.16 14.69
C LEU A 53 -3.07 5.06 15.34
N PRO A 54 -3.17 5.14 16.68
CA PRO A 54 -4.47 5.11 17.35
C PRO A 54 -5.34 6.29 16.92
N SER A 55 -6.59 6.02 16.56
CA SER A 55 -7.57 7.04 16.18
C SER A 55 -8.96 6.65 16.64
N ASP A 56 -9.66 7.56 17.32
CA ASP A 56 -11.06 7.40 17.73
C ASP A 56 -12.06 7.83 16.64
N ALA A 57 -11.55 8.26 15.47
CA ALA A 57 -12.38 8.76 14.38
C ALA A 57 -12.95 7.59 13.56
N PRO A 58 -14.28 7.43 13.47
CA PRO A 58 -14.85 6.38 12.65
C PRO A 58 -14.57 6.64 11.17
N LYS A 59 -14.22 5.57 10.43
CA LYS A 59 -14.12 5.63 8.97
C LYS A 59 -15.49 5.95 8.37
N THR A 60 -15.59 7.07 7.66
CA THR A 60 -16.85 7.55 7.06
C THR A 60 -16.83 7.58 5.52
N VAL A 61 -15.64 7.48 4.92
CA VAL A 61 -15.41 7.52 3.48
C VAL A 61 -14.30 6.54 3.09
N GLN A 62 -14.16 6.27 1.79
CA GLN A 62 -13.02 5.50 1.25
C GLN A 62 -11.69 6.17 1.62
N ASN A 63 -10.65 5.36 1.82
CA ASN A 63 -9.33 5.93 2.14
C ASN A 63 -8.77 6.69 0.95
N ARG A 64 -8.17 7.85 1.24
CA ARG A 64 -7.37 8.58 0.24
C ARG A 64 -6.08 7.86 -0.14
N ILE A 65 -5.68 6.84 0.64
CA ILE A 65 -4.49 6.04 0.41
C ILE A 65 -4.85 4.55 0.52
N HIS A 66 -4.40 3.74 -0.44
CA HIS A 66 -4.47 2.29 -0.34
C HIS A 66 -3.23 1.61 -0.92
N PHE A 67 -3.02 0.35 -0.57
CA PHE A 67 -1.91 -0.44 -1.09
C PHE A 67 -2.35 -1.31 -2.27
N ASP A 68 -1.50 -1.37 -3.29
CA ASP A 68 -1.56 -2.40 -4.32
C ASP A 68 -0.50 -3.45 -4.04
N LEU A 69 -0.94 -4.69 -3.87
CA LEU A 69 -0.07 -5.83 -3.62
C LEU A 69 0.22 -6.56 -4.93
N THR A 70 1.49 -6.88 -5.17
CA THR A 70 1.91 -7.57 -6.39
C THR A 70 1.65 -9.07 -6.33
N SER A 71 1.41 -9.68 -7.50
CA SER A 71 1.30 -11.13 -7.65
C SER A 71 2.30 -11.65 -8.67
N ALA A 72 3.11 -12.64 -8.28
CA ALA A 72 4.07 -13.26 -9.20
C ALA A 72 3.40 -14.25 -10.19
N SER A 73 2.23 -14.78 -9.84
CA SER A 73 1.43 -15.68 -10.66
C SER A 73 -0.04 -15.62 -10.25
N PRO A 74 -0.98 -16.11 -11.07
CA PRO A 74 -2.39 -16.17 -10.68
C PRO A 74 -2.62 -17.01 -9.41
N GLN A 75 -1.77 -18.01 -9.16
CA GLN A 75 -1.83 -18.78 -7.90
C GLN A 75 -1.37 -17.93 -6.72
N ALA A 76 -0.28 -17.17 -6.87
CA ALA A 76 0.20 -16.28 -5.80
C ALA A 76 -0.82 -15.18 -5.45
N GLN A 77 -1.58 -14.68 -6.44
CA GLN A 77 -2.70 -13.76 -6.20
C GLN A 77 -3.75 -14.42 -5.30
N ARG A 78 -4.21 -15.62 -5.66
CA ARG A 78 -5.18 -16.40 -4.87
C ARG A 78 -4.67 -16.72 -3.46
N ASP A 79 -3.39 -17.06 -3.33
CA ASP A 79 -2.79 -17.38 -2.04
C ASP A 79 -2.71 -16.15 -1.13
N THR A 80 -2.41 -14.97 -1.68
CA THR A 80 -2.41 -13.70 -0.95
C THR A 80 -3.84 -13.31 -0.54
N VAL A 81 -4.83 -13.46 -1.42
CA VAL A 81 -6.24 -13.24 -1.09
C VAL A 81 -6.68 -14.18 0.03
N SER A 82 -6.43 -15.49 -0.11
CA SER A 82 -6.77 -16.49 0.90
C SER A 82 -6.12 -16.19 2.26
N ARG A 83 -4.84 -15.81 2.26
CA ARG A 83 -4.11 -15.40 3.47
C ARG A 83 -4.74 -14.17 4.13
N ALA A 84 -5.06 -13.14 3.34
CA ALA A 84 -5.72 -11.94 3.87
C ALA A 84 -7.09 -12.27 4.49
N LEU A 85 -7.92 -13.07 3.81
CA LEU A 85 -9.22 -13.49 4.33
C LEU A 85 -9.08 -14.29 5.63
N ALA A 86 -8.13 -15.23 5.70
CA ALA A 86 -7.85 -16.01 6.90
C ALA A 86 -7.39 -15.15 8.10
N LEU A 87 -6.75 -14.00 7.83
CA LEU A 87 -6.31 -13.03 8.83
C LEU A 87 -7.41 -12.03 9.23
N GLY A 88 -8.62 -12.15 8.70
CA GLY A 88 -9.77 -11.31 9.03
C GLY A 88 -10.04 -10.19 8.03
N GLY A 89 -9.37 -10.19 6.88
CA GLY A 89 -9.77 -9.36 5.74
C GLY A 89 -11.08 -9.85 5.12
N ARG A 90 -11.68 -9.03 4.26
CA ARG A 90 -12.92 -9.35 3.55
C ARG A 90 -12.91 -8.78 2.14
N HIS A 91 -13.68 -9.38 1.24
CA HIS A 91 -13.98 -8.72 -0.03
C HIS A 91 -14.80 -7.45 0.21
N ILE A 92 -14.53 -6.43 -0.60
CA ILE A 92 -15.29 -5.18 -0.61
C ILE A 92 -15.54 -4.76 -2.07
N ASP A 93 -16.62 -4.03 -2.27
CA ASP A 93 -16.97 -3.42 -3.55
C ASP A 93 -16.81 -1.90 -3.43
N ILE A 94 -15.92 -1.36 -4.25
CA ILE A 94 -15.67 0.09 -4.37
C ILE A 94 -15.99 0.60 -5.78
N GLY A 95 -16.72 -0.19 -6.57
CA GLY A 95 -17.09 0.13 -7.95
C GLY A 95 -16.22 -0.55 -9.01
N GLN A 96 -15.42 -1.56 -8.65
CA GLN A 96 -14.72 -2.37 -9.64
C GLN A 96 -15.71 -3.17 -10.53
N GLY A 97 -15.41 -3.26 -11.82
CA GLY A 97 -16.23 -3.90 -12.85
C GLY A 97 -15.86 -5.37 -13.14
N PRO A 98 -16.57 -6.01 -14.09
CA PRO A 98 -16.33 -7.42 -14.44
C PRO A 98 -15.02 -7.65 -15.21
N ASP A 99 -14.44 -6.61 -15.80
CA ASP A 99 -13.20 -6.65 -16.57
C ASP A 99 -11.97 -6.28 -15.72
N ASP A 100 -12.17 -6.03 -14.42
CA ASP A 100 -11.10 -5.74 -13.46
C ASP A 100 -10.49 -7.05 -12.92
N ASP A 101 -9.23 -7.31 -13.25
CA ASP A 101 -8.50 -8.52 -12.84
C ASP A 101 -7.98 -8.43 -11.38
N GLN A 102 -7.92 -7.23 -10.81
CA GLN A 102 -7.53 -6.99 -9.42
C GLN A 102 -8.60 -7.48 -8.44
N VAL A 103 -8.15 -8.03 -7.32
CA VAL A 103 -9.05 -8.40 -6.21
C VAL A 103 -9.02 -7.32 -5.16
N VAL A 104 -10.14 -6.63 -4.96
CA VAL A 104 -10.28 -5.62 -3.90
C VAL A 104 -10.69 -6.27 -2.59
N LEU A 105 -9.94 -5.95 -1.54
CA LEU A 105 -10.17 -6.41 -0.19
C LEU A 105 -10.20 -5.21 0.77
N ALA A 106 -10.81 -5.42 1.92
CA ALA A 106 -10.72 -4.55 3.06
C ALA A 106 -10.02 -5.30 4.20
N ASP A 107 -9.14 -4.60 4.90
CA ASP A 107 -8.51 -5.11 6.11
C ASP A 107 -9.54 -5.23 7.26
N PRO A 108 -9.14 -5.74 8.44
CA PRO A 108 -10.06 -6.00 9.54
C PRO A 108 -10.73 -4.74 10.13
N GLU A 109 -10.29 -3.54 9.75
CA GLU A 109 -10.89 -2.25 10.14
C GLU A 109 -11.58 -1.54 8.97
N GLY A 110 -11.48 -2.10 7.76
CA GLY A 110 -12.17 -1.60 6.58
C GLY A 110 -11.30 -0.78 5.65
N ASN A 111 -9.99 -0.68 5.89
CA ASN A 111 -9.11 0.00 4.94
C ASN A 111 -8.98 -0.83 3.68
N GLU A 112 -9.25 -0.19 2.55
CA GLU A 112 -9.25 -0.82 1.24
C GLU A 112 -7.82 -1.09 0.76
N PHE A 113 -7.62 -2.19 0.03
CA PHE A 113 -6.38 -2.52 -0.68
C PHE A 113 -6.65 -3.51 -1.80
N CYS A 114 -5.76 -3.56 -2.79
CA CYS A 114 -5.92 -4.41 -3.97
C CYS A 114 -4.83 -5.49 -4.01
N VAL A 115 -5.20 -6.69 -4.46
CA VAL A 115 -4.24 -7.73 -4.87
C VAL A 115 -4.25 -7.79 -6.38
N ILE A 116 -3.23 -7.20 -6.99
CA ILE A 116 -3.11 -7.00 -8.43
C ILE A 116 -2.75 -8.31 -9.12
N GLU A 117 -3.28 -8.50 -10.32
CA GLU A 117 -3.06 -9.66 -11.15
C GLU A 117 -1.58 -9.84 -11.56
N ALA A 118 -1.23 -11.07 -11.89
CA ALA A 118 0.12 -11.37 -12.33
C ALA A 118 0.38 -10.83 -13.75
N GLY A 119 1.58 -10.31 -13.96
CA GLY A 119 1.99 -9.75 -15.26
C GLY A 119 1.57 -8.30 -15.48
N ASN A 120 0.99 -7.65 -14.47
CA ASN A 120 0.71 -6.22 -14.48
C ASN A 120 1.99 -5.42 -14.82
N LYS A 121 1.94 -4.65 -15.90
CA LYS A 121 3.11 -3.90 -16.40
C LYS A 121 3.42 -2.68 -15.55
N PHE A 122 2.40 -2.08 -14.93
CA PHE A 122 2.56 -0.91 -14.09
C PHE A 122 3.38 -1.25 -12.83
N LEU A 123 3.16 -2.41 -12.22
CA LEU A 123 3.88 -2.85 -11.01
C LEU A 123 5.12 -3.72 -11.29
N ALA A 124 5.54 -3.83 -12.55
CA ALA A 124 6.73 -4.60 -12.91
C ALA A 124 7.97 -4.13 -12.13
N GLY A 125 8.72 -5.07 -11.56
CA GLY A 125 9.94 -4.81 -10.79
C GLY A 125 9.72 -4.27 -9.36
N CYS A 126 8.48 -4.09 -8.92
CA CYS A 126 8.17 -3.71 -7.54
C CYS A 126 8.25 -4.92 -6.58
N GLY A 127 8.27 -4.61 -5.28
CA GLY A 127 8.18 -5.62 -4.21
C GLY A 127 6.73 -6.05 -3.91
N PRO A 128 6.51 -6.73 -2.76
CA PRO A 128 5.18 -7.16 -2.34
C PRO A 128 4.17 -6.01 -2.23
N VAL A 129 4.61 -4.84 -1.74
CA VAL A 129 3.88 -3.58 -1.91
C VAL A 129 4.33 -2.99 -3.24
N GLY A 130 3.44 -3.07 -4.23
CA GLY A 130 3.65 -2.57 -5.58
C GLY A 130 3.52 -1.07 -5.66
N ALA A 131 2.43 -0.54 -5.10
CA ALA A 131 2.16 0.88 -5.03
C ALA A 131 1.50 1.28 -3.72
N VAL A 132 1.74 2.54 -3.35
CA VAL A 132 0.95 3.30 -2.38
C VAL A 132 0.17 4.30 -3.21
N ASN A 133 -1.08 3.96 -3.54
CA ASN A 133 -1.96 4.83 -4.31
C ASN A 133 -2.50 5.93 -3.44
N CYS A 134 -2.56 7.14 -3.97
CA CYS A 134 -3.28 8.24 -3.38
C CYS A 134 -4.12 9.02 -4.38
N ASP A 135 -5.22 9.60 -3.91
CA ASP A 135 -5.97 10.57 -4.70
C ASP A 135 -5.13 11.83 -4.88
N GLY A 136 -4.57 11.99 -6.08
CA GLY A 136 -3.61 13.04 -6.41
C GLY A 136 -3.91 13.76 -7.72
N THR A 137 -3.10 14.77 -8.00
CA THR A 137 -3.03 15.43 -9.31
C THR A 137 -1.61 15.28 -9.84
N ARG A 138 -1.40 15.44 -11.15
CA ARG A 138 -0.05 15.47 -11.71
C ARG A 138 0.89 16.45 -11.00
N ALA A 139 0.36 17.61 -10.58
CA ALA A 139 1.13 18.61 -9.83
C ALA A 139 1.63 18.09 -8.47
N ALA A 140 0.84 17.27 -7.77
CA ALA A 140 1.25 16.61 -6.53
C ALA A 140 2.37 15.59 -6.80
N GLY A 141 2.27 14.81 -7.88
CA GLY A 141 3.32 13.87 -8.30
C GLY A 141 4.65 14.57 -8.61
N CYS A 142 4.62 15.67 -9.37
CA CYS A 142 5.81 16.48 -9.64
C CYS A 142 6.41 17.06 -8.36
N PHE A 143 5.58 17.57 -7.45
CA PHE A 143 6.03 18.09 -6.17
C PHE A 143 6.78 17.03 -5.35
N TRP A 144 6.22 15.83 -5.22
CA TRP A 144 6.86 14.75 -4.45
C TRP A 144 8.09 14.18 -5.15
N SER A 145 8.11 14.16 -6.49
CA SER A 145 9.30 13.82 -7.29
C SER A 145 10.48 14.72 -6.91
N GLU A 146 10.26 16.03 -6.89
CA GLU A 146 11.28 17.01 -6.53
C GLU A 146 11.68 16.92 -5.06
N ALA A 147 10.70 16.79 -4.15
CA ALA A 147 10.94 16.75 -2.71
C ALA A 147 11.77 15.52 -2.29
N LEU A 148 11.40 14.33 -2.79
CA LEU A 148 12.07 13.06 -2.48
C LEU A 148 13.30 12.80 -3.36
N GLY A 149 13.46 13.53 -4.47
CA GLY A 149 14.45 13.24 -5.51
C GLY A 149 14.18 11.90 -6.22
N TRP A 150 12.91 11.51 -6.34
CA TRP A 150 12.47 10.25 -6.95
C TRP A 150 12.01 10.53 -8.38
N PRO A 151 12.52 9.84 -9.41
CA PRO A 151 12.07 10.04 -10.78
C PRO A 151 10.58 9.70 -10.95
N LEU A 152 9.91 10.44 -11.83
CA LEU A 152 8.65 10.02 -12.43
C LEU A 152 8.92 8.79 -13.31
N VAL A 153 8.35 7.65 -12.93
CA VAL A 153 8.41 6.39 -13.68
C VAL A 153 7.14 6.12 -14.48
N TRP A 154 6.10 6.92 -14.22
CA TRP A 154 4.86 6.99 -14.99
C TRP A 154 4.35 8.43 -15.01
N ASP A 155 3.92 8.91 -16.16
CA ASP A 155 3.32 10.24 -16.36
C ASP A 155 2.43 10.17 -17.60
N GLN A 156 1.15 9.85 -17.40
CA GLN A 156 0.15 9.73 -18.46
C GLN A 156 -1.14 10.44 -18.03
N GLY A 157 -1.35 11.65 -18.54
CA GLY A 157 -2.51 12.47 -18.15
C GLY A 157 -2.41 12.96 -16.70
N GLU A 158 -3.41 12.66 -15.88
CA GLU A 158 -3.42 13.01 -14.44
C GLU A 158 -2.79 11.92 -13.56
N GLU A 159 -2.46 10.75 -14.12
CA GLU A 159 -1.83 9.65 -13.40
C GLU A 159 -0.30 9.78 -13.46
N THR A 160 0.29 10.00 -12.30
CA THR A 160 1.74 10.02 -12.12
C THR A 160 2.18 8.95 -11.16
N ALA A 161 3.37 8.39 -11.35
CA ALA A 161 3.99 7.54 -10.36
C ALA A 161 5.45 7.95 -10.18
N ILE A 162 5.87 8.13 -8.94
CA ILE A 162 7.28 8.30 -8.57
C ILE A 162 7.79 7.03 -7.91
N GLN A 163 9.08 6.75 -8.08
CA GLN A 163 9.70 5.58 -7.46
C GLN A 163 11.11 5.93 -7.01
N SER A 164 11.53 5.37 -5.87
CA SER A 164 12.92 5.52 -5.44
C SER A 164 13.88 5.04 -6.54
N PRO A 165 15.01 5.72 -6.78
CA PRO A 165 16.05 5.23 -7.69
C PRO A 165 16.59 3.84 -7.32
N ARG A 166 16.35 3.38 -6.09
CA ARG A 166 16.69 2.03 -5.60
C ARG A 166 15.61 0.97 -5.90
N GLY A 167 14.51 1.34 -6.56
CA GLY A 167 13.36 0.47 -6.81
C GLY A 167 12.35 0.51 -5.66
N GLY A 168 11.48 -0.51 -5.60
CA GLY A 168 10.49 -0.67 -4.54
C GLY A 168 9.07 -0.26 -4.91
N ALA A 169 8.27 0.09 -3.90
CA ALA A 169 6.92 0.57 -4.15
C ALA A 169 6.93 1.87 -4.96
N LYS A 170 5.97 2.00 -5.87
CA LYS A 170 5.63 3.28 -6.49
C LYS A 170 4.75 4.10 -5.54
N VAL A 171 4.84 5.41 -5.61
CA VAL A 171 3.86 6.32 -5.00
C VAL A 171 3.12 6.99 -6.15
N THR A 172 1.81 6.81 -6.17
CA THR A 172 0.91 7.17 -7.28
C THR A 172 -0.08 8.22 -6.85
#